data_AF-A0A3E0PHN2-F1
#
_entry.id   AF-A0A3E0PHN2-F1
#
_cell.length_a   1.000
_cell.length_b   1.000
_cell.length_c   1.000
_cell.angle_alpha   90.00
_cell.angle_beta   90.00
_cell.angle_gamma   90.00
#
_symmetry.space_group_name_H-M   'P 1'
#
loop_
_entity.id
_entity.type
_entity.pdbx_description
1 polymer ?
#
loop_
_entity_poly.entity_id
_entity_poly.type
_entity_poly.pdbx_seq_one_letter_code
_entity_poly.pdbx_strand_id
1 'polypeptide(L)'
;MPALDIGTTKGVCEIAYNGVRGERYRFPDGSTWSISEHRGDWTTGFKGIITSREGGGKKVLAFAGTDSLLDVMVDAAQVAGQLPPQYVQAIAWAQQFSAQESGQVVFAGHSLGGGLAAYCSVRTRDPACTVNPAPLIGGMTLRSLGSNAQITNYIARNEFVSSSPGRNPGTDVVVPSAGGTFSFFTDHSLSAVAPNIPLPRKIN
;
A
#
# COMPACT_ATOMS: atom_id res chain seq x y z
N MET A 1 3.13 16.80 6.25
CA MET A 1 2.66 16.55 4.86
C MET A 1 2.97 15.11 4.50
N PRO A 2 2.10 14.40 3.77
CA PRO A 2 2.34 13.00 3.42
C PRO A 2 3.55 12.85 2.51
N ALA A 3 4.19 11.68 2.54
CA ALA A 3 5.37 11.41 1.72
C ALA A 3 5.05 11.26 0.23
N LEU A 4 3.82 10.83 -0.09
CA LEU A 4 3.22 10.76 -1.42
C LEU A 4 1.80 11.33 -1.33
N ASP A 5 1.36 12.09 -2.32
CA ASP A 5 -0.05 12.49 -2.42
C ASP A 5 -0.95 11.30 -2.79
N ILE A 6 -2.27 11.49 -2.70
CA ILE A 6 -3.24 10.44 -3.01
C ILE A 6 -3.11 9.92 -4.45
N GLY A 7 -2.86 10.79 -5.43
CA GLY A 7 -2.78 10.38 -6.83
C GLY A 7 -1.59 9.48 -7.12
N THR A 8 -0.43 9.85 -6.57
CA THR A 8 0.80 9.06 -6.62
C THR A 8 0.62 7.76 -5.86
N THR A 9 0.10 7.81 -4.63
CA THR A 9 -0.11 6.62 -3.78
C THR A 9 -1.05 5.62 -4.45
N LYS A 10 -2.22 6.08 -4.93
CA LYS A 10 -3.17 5.26 -5.68
C LYS A 10 -2.52 4.66 -6.94
N GLY A 11 -1.78 5.47 -7.69
CA GLY A 11 -1.14 5.04 -8.93
C GLY A 11 -0.07 3.96 -8.72
N VAL A 12 0.83 4.12 -7.74
CA VAL A 12 1.87 3.11 -7.44
C VAL A 12 1.26 1.83 -6.87
N CYS A 13 0.17 1.92 -6.10
CA CYS A 13 -0.56 0.75 -5.61
C CYS A 13 -1.19 -0.04 -6.76
N GLU A 14 -1.77 0.64 -7.74
CA GLU A 14 -2.38 0.02 -8.91
C GLU A 14 -1.35 -0.79 -9.71
N ILE A 15 -0.23 -0.15 -10.07
CA ILE A 15 0.78 -0.81 -10.88
C ILE A 15 1.51 -1.93 -10.12
N ALA A 16 1.46 -1.95 -8.78
CA ALA A 16 2.04 -3.04 -7.99
C ALA A 16 1.32 -4.40 -8.19
N TYR A 17 0.06 -4.41 -8.63
CA TYR A 17 -0.68 -5.66 -8.84
C TYR A 17 -0.12 -6.51 -9.98
N ASN A 18 0.28 -5.86 -11.08
CA ASN A 18 0.61 -6.54 -12.34
C ASN A 18 1.87 -6.00 -13.03
N GLY A 19 2.46 -4.91 -12.52
CA GLY A 19 3.60 -4.27 -13.13
C GLY A 19 4.86 -5.12 -13.04
N VAL A 20 5.63 -5.14 -14.12
CA VAL A 20 6.92 -5.85 -14.19
C VAL A 20 8.07 -4.91 -14.53
N ARG A 21 9.29 -5.38 -14.25
CA ARG A 21 10.51 -4.62 -14.48
C ARG A 21 10.62 -4.14 -15.93
N GLY A 22 10.97 -2.88 -16.10
CA GLY A 22 11.14 -2.22 -17.40
C GLY A 22 9.88 -1.54 -17.93
N GLU A 23 8.70 -1.82 -17.35
CA GLU A 23 7.48 -1.13 -17.74
C GLU A 23 7.45 0.32 -17.27
N ARG A 24 6.74 1.13 -18.05
CA ARG A 24 6.57 2.57 -17.82
C ARG A 24 5.10 2.91 -17.78
N TYR A 25 4.75 3.87 -16.94
CA TYR A 25 3.38 4.30 -16.73
C TYR A 25 3.30 5.83 -16.71
N ARG A 26 2.27 6.38 -17.36
CA ARG A 26 1.94 7.80 -17.29
C ARG A 26 0.87 8.02 -16.23
N PHE A 27 1.22 8.82 -15.22
CA PHE A 27 0.35 9.20 -14.13
C PHE A 27 -0.53 10.40 -14.53
N PRO A 28 -1.64 10.66 -13.81
CA PRO A 28 -2.58 11.73 -14.15
C PRO A 28 -1.98 13.14 -14.13
N ASP A 29 -0.94 13.36 -13.33
CA ASP A 29 -0.19 14.62 -13.25
C ASP A 29 0.76 14.83 -14.45
N GLY A 30 0.76 13.91 -15.42
CA GLY A 30 1.64 13.92 -16.58
C GLY A 30 3.02 13.32 -16.33
N SER A 31 3.37 12.98 -15.09
CA SER A 31 4.64 12.34 -14.78
C SER A 31 4.71 10.92 -15.35
N THR A 32 5.93 10.49 -15.68
CA THR A 32 6.21 9.12 -16.08
C THR A 32 6.95 8.41 -14.97
N TRP A 33 6.52 7.20 -14.66
CA TRP A 33 7.11 6.33 -13.66
C TRP A 33 7.55 5.04 -14.31
N SER A 34 8.69 4.51 -13.89
CA SER A 34 9.24 3.25 -14.38
C SER A 34 9.43 2.25 -13.26
N ILE A 35 9.31 0.96 -13.58
CA ILE A 35 9.51 -0.14 -12.64
C ILE A 35 10.95 -0.65 -12.78
N SER A 36 11.74 -0.50 -11.73
CA SER A 36 13.13 -0.97 -11.72
C SER A 36 13.27 -2.42 -11.28
N GLU A 37 12.35 -2.89 -10.42
CA GLU A 37 12.33 -4.26 -9.90
C GLU A 37 10.90 -4.70 -9.62
N HIS A 38 10.62 -5.99 -9.77
CA HIS A 38 9.38 -6.61 -9.30
C HIS A 38 9.72 -7.93 -8.61
N ARG A 39 8.95 -8.31 -7.59
CA ARG A 39 9.02 -9.62 -6.94
C ARG A 39 7.62 -10.17 -6.77
N GLY A 40 7.46 -11.46 -7.04
CA GLY A 40 6.21 -12.18 -6.88
C GLY A 40 6.46 -13.60 -6.40
N ASP A 41 5.62 -14.08 -5.50
CA ASP A 41 5.59 -15.46 -5.04
C ASP A 41 4.16 -15.97 -5.16
N TRP A 42 3.93 -16.91 -6.08
CA TRP A 42 2.61 -17.47 -6.34
C TRP A 42 2.14 -18.41 -5.23
N THR A 43 3.04 -18.93 -4.39
CA THR A 43 2.69 -19.83 -3.27
C THR A 43 2.10 -19.06 -2.10
N THR A 44 2.63 -17.87 -1.84
CA THR A 44 2.15 -16.99 -0.77
C THR A 44 1.22 -15.90 -1.29
N GLY A 45 1.18 -15.65 -2.60
CA GLY A 45 0.49 -14.50 -3.19
C GLY A 45 1.19 -13.17 -2.96
N PHE A 46 2.42 -13.16 -2.44
CA PHE A 46 3.21 -11.94 -2.27
C PHE A 46 3.53 -11.32 -3.63
N LYS A 47 3.27 -10.02 -3.79
CA LYS A 47 3.66 -9.24 -4.98
C LYS A 47 4.07 -7.84 -4.57
N GLY A 48 5.10 -7.31 -5.21
CA GLY A 48 5.48 -5.92 -5.07
C GLY A 48 6.48 -5.47 -6.12
N ILE A 49 6.67 -4.17 -6.18
CA ILE A 49 7.52 -3.51 -7.18
C ILE A 49 8.35 -2.41 -6.51
N ILE A 50 9.51 -2.11 -7.10
CA ILE A 50 10.20 -0.85 -6.88
C ILE A 50 9.97 0.03 -8.10
N THR A 51 9.44 1.23 -7.88
CA THR A 51 9.14 2.20 -8.92
C THR A 51 9.57 3.61 -8.53
N SER A 52 9.86 4.44 -9.51
CA SER A 52 10.24 5.84 -9.30
C SER A 52 9.84 6.71 -10.46
N ARG A 53 9.64 8.00 -10.19
CA ARG A 53 9.41 9.02 -11.21
C ARG A 53 10.66 9.21 -12.07
N GLU A 54 10.47 9.24 -13.38
CA GLU A 54 11.52 9.64 -14.32
C GLU A 54 11.88 11.11 -14.15
N GLY A 55 13.18 11.41 -14.18
CA GLY A 55 13.69 12.75 -13.84
C GLY A 55 13.95 12.97 -12.36
N GLY A 56 13.76 11.95 -11.52
CA GLY A 56 14.14 11.95 -10.11
C GLY A 56 12.97 12.03 -9.13
N GLY A 57 13.28 11.82 -7.85
CA GLY A 57 12.30 11.78 -6.77
C GLY A 57 12.58 10.61 -5.82
N LYS A 58 11.67 10.41 -4.88
CA LYS A 58 11.72 9.26 -3.97
C LYS A 58 11.44 7.97 -4.75
N LYS A 59 12.12 6.89 -4.38
CA LYS A 59 11.80 5.54 -4.85
C LYS A 59 10.74 4.94 -3.95
N VAL A 60 9.82 4.23 -4.57
CA VAL A 60 8.67 3.64 -3.89
C VAL A 60 8.75 2.13 -3.99
N LEU A 61 8.75 1.46 -2.84
CA LEU A 61 8.50 0.02 -2.77
C LEU A 61 7.01 -0.18 -2.49
N ALA A 62 6.27 -0.58 -3.52
CA ALA A 62 4.82 -0.75 -3.47
C ALA A 62 4.45 -2.22 -3.42
N PHE A 63 3.56 -2.60 -2.51
CA PHE A 63 3.04 -3.96 -2.35
C PHE A 63 1.62 -4.06 -2.88
N ALA A 64 1.32 -5.13 -3.61
CA ALA A 64 -0.03 -5.41 -4.05
C ALA A 64 -0.90 -5.88 -2.88
N GLY A 65 -2.20 -5.64 -2.99
CA GLY A 65 -3.18 -6.33 -2.17
C GLY A 65 -3.42 -7.76 -2.67
N THR A 66 -4.45 -8.39 -2.12
CA THR A 66 -4.96 -9.68 -2.60
C THR A 66 -6.36 -9.52 -3.18
N ASP A 67 -6.74 -10.46 -4.04
CA ASP A 67 -8.07 -10.53 -4.66
C ASP A 67 -9.16 -10.98 -3.67
N SER A 68 -8.77 -11.64 -2.56
CA SER A 68 -9.72 -12.10 -1.53
C SER A 68 -9.63 -11.29 -0.24
N LEU A 69 -10.34 -10.17 -0.22
CA LEU A 69 -10.38 -9.23 0.91
C LEU A 69 -11.05 -9.81 2.16
N LEU A 70 -12.10 -10.63 1.97
CA LEU A 70 -12.82 -11.29 3.05
C LEU A 70 -11.94 -12.27 3.80
N ASP A 71 -11.17 -13.07 3.07
CA ASP A 71 -10.26 -14.05 3.66
C ASP A 71 -9.20 -13.35 4.50
N VAL A 72 -8.63 -12.23 4.02
CA VAL A 72 -7.69 -11.43 4.82
C VAL A 72 -8.28 -10.94 6.12
N MET A 73 -9.54 -10.49 6.14
CA MET A 73 -10.17 -10.03 7.37
C MET A 73 -10.41 -11.17 8.36
N VAL A 74 -10.84 -12.33 7.87
CA VAL A 74 -11.07 -13.53 8.70
C VAL A 74 -9.74 -14.04 9.24
N ASP A 75 -8.74 -14.21 8.38
CA ASP A 75 -7.40 -14.68 8.73
C ASP A 75 -6.72 -13.71 9.71
N ALA A 76 -6.84 -12.39 9.48
CA ALA A 76 -6.28 -11.37 10.38
C ALA A 76 -6.82 -11.48 11.81
N ALA A 77 -8.10 -11.83 11.95
CA ALA A 77 -8.76 -12.02 13.23
C ALA A 77 -8.42 -13.37 13.90
N GLN A 78 -8.14 -14.40 13.10
CA GLN A 78 -7.87 -15.76 13.58
C GLN A 78 -6.40 -16.03 13.91
N VAL A 79 -5.46 -15.38 13.20
CA VAL A 79 -4.02 -15.62 13.36
C VAL A 79 -3.50 -14.85 14.58
N ALA A 80 -3.84 -15.30 15.78
CA ALA A 80 -3.25 -14.80 17.01
C ALA A 80 -1.80 -15.31 17.15
N GLY A 81 -0.83 -14.51 16.71
CA GLY A 81 0.59 -14.68 17.09
C GLY A 81 1.56 -15.24 16.05
N GLN A 82 1.13 -15.52 14.81
CA GLN A 82 2.04 -15.89 13.71
C GLN A 82 2.01 -14.84 12.60
N LEU A 83 3.18 -14.47 12.06
CA LEU A 83 3.24 -13.57 10.92
C LEU A 83 2.99 -14.36 9.63
N PRO A 84 2.08 -13.91 8.75
CA PRO A 84 1.94 -14.50 7.43
C PRO A 84 3.24 -14.40 6.62
N PRO A 85 3.51 -15.35 5.71
CA PRO A 85 4.73 -15.35 4.90
C PRO A 85 4.97 -14.03 4.14
N GLN A 86 3.91 -13.37 3.68
CA GLN A 86 3.99 -12.11 2.94
C GLN A 86 4.59 -10.98 3.80
N TYR A 87 4.35 -10.96 5.11
CA TYR A 87 4.95 -9.99 6.02
C TYR A 87 6.45 -10.22 6.20
N VAL A 88 6.88 -11.48 6.24
CA VAL A 88 8.30 -11.86 6.32
C VAL A 88 9.02 -11.48 5.02
N GLN A 89 8.41 -11.78 3.87
CA GLN A 89 8.93 -11.41 2.54
C GLN A 89 9.02 -9.89 2.36
N ALA A 90 7.97 -9.16 2.78
CA ALA A 90 7.91 -7.70 2.70
C ALA A 90 9.04 -7.05 3.51
N ILE A 91 9.21 -7.43 4.78
CA ILE A 91 10.22 -6.80 5.63
C ILE A 91 11.65 -7.11 5.18
N ALA A 92 11.91 -8.34 4.73
CA ALA A 92 13.22 -8.72 4.21
C ALA A 92 13.61 -7.86 3.01
N TRP A 93 12.68 -7.62 2.08
CA TRP A 93 12.93 -6.77 0.93
C TRP A 93 13.03 -5.29 1.32
N ALA A 94 12.16 -4.81 2.20
CA ALA A 94 12.18 -3.42 2.66
C ALA A 94 13.49 -3.06 3.38
N GLN A 95 14.03 -3.94 4.22
CA GLN A 95 15.31 -3.72 4.90
C GLN A 95 16.47 -3.63 3.90
N GLN A 96 16.52 -4.52 2.91
CA GLN A 96 17.53 -4.47 1.84
C GLN A 96 17.43 -3.17 1.05
N PHE A 97 16.22 -2.80 0.66
CA PHE A 97 15.96 -1.60 -0.14
C PHE A 97 16.30 -0.31 0.62
N SER A 98 15.90 -0.21 1.89
CA SER A 98 16.17 0.97 2.73
C SER A 98 17.66 1.17 3.01
N ALA A 99 18.41 0.07 3.16
CA ALA A 99 19.85 0.12 3.28
C ALA A 99 20.54 0.64 2.00
N GLN A 100 20.01 0.30 0.83
CA GLN A 100 20.57 0.70 -0.47
C GLN A 100 20.24 2.15 -0.85
N GLU A 101 19.06 2.65 -0.45
CA GLU A 101 18.47 3.90 -0.95
C GLU A 101 18.29 4.97 0.14
N SER A 102 19.16 4.94 1.16
CA SER A 102 19.08 5.74 2.39
C SER A 102 18.50 7.15 2.19
N GLY A 103 17.31 7.40 2.77
CA GLY A 103 16.63 8.70 2.77
C GLY A 103 15.74 8.99 1.55
N GLN A 104 15.67 8.08 0.57
CA GLN A 104 14.82 8.24 -0.62
C GLN A 104 13.71 7.19 -0.72
N VAL A 105 13.48 6.38 0.31
CA VAL A 105 12.49 5.29 0.32
C VAL A 105 11.13 5.77 0.83
N VAL A 106 10.07 5.34 0.15
CA VAL A 106 8.70 5.36 0.67
C VAL A 106 8.06 4.00 0.42
N PHE A 107 7.31 3.48 1.38
CA PHE A 107 6.49 2.30 1.15
C PHE A 107 5.08 2.68 0.73
N ALA A 108 4.49 1.88 -0.15
CA ALA A 108 3.10 2.04 -0.53
C ALA A 108 2.37 0.71 -0.62
N GLY A 109 1.05 0.75 -0.48
CA GLY A 109 0.24 -0.43 -0.69
C GLY A 109 -1.23 -0.21 -0.46
N HIS A 110 -2.02 -1.07 -1.09
CA HIS A 110 -3.47 -1.09 -1.00
C HIS A 110 -3.94 -2.35 -0.27
N SER A 111 -4.99 -2.24 0.55
CA SER A 111 -5.55 -3.40 1.25
C SER A 111 -4.48 -4.14 2.07
N LEU A 112 -4.31 -5.45 1.89
CA LEU A 112 -3.21 -6.24 2.48
C LEU A 112 -1.84 -5.61 2.25
N GLY A 113 -1.56 -5.11 1.03
CA GLY A 113 -0.32 -4.43 0.70
C GLY A 113 -0.10 -3.16 1.54
N GLY A 114 -1.18 -2.49 1.94
CA GLY A 114 -1.13 -1.36 2.86
C GLY A 114 -0.67 -1.77 4.27
N GLY A 115 -1.16 -2.91 4.78
CA GLY A 115 -0.68 -3.49 6.05
C GLY A 115 0.81 -3.88 5.98
N LEU A 116 1.25 -4.47 4.86
CA LEU A 116 2.66 -4.77 4.60
C LEU A 116 3.52 -3.49 4.61
N ALA A 117 3.09 -2.44 3.91
CA ALA A 117 3.77 -1.16 3.85
C ALA A 117 3.89 -0.49 5.23
N ALA A 118 2.81 -0.48 6.01
CA ALA A 118 2.79 0.06 7.37
C ALA A 118 3.73 -0.74 8.31
N TYR A 119 3.72 -2.07 8.20
CA TYR A 119 4.63 -2.93 8.96
C TYR A 119 6.10 -2.66 8.61
N CYS A 120 6.43 -2.57 7.32
CA CYS A 120 7.78 -2.22 6.86
C CYS A 120 8.21 -0.84 7.37
N SER A 121 7.34 0.16 7.26
CA SER A 121 7.59 1.52 7.72
C SER A 121 8.03 1.57 9.18
N VAL A 122 7.32 0.88 10.06
CA VAL A 122 7.64 0.89 11.49
C VAL A 122 8.97 0.20 11.79
N ARG A 123 9.30 -0.83 11.03
CA ARG A 123 10.53 -1.62 11.24
C ARG A 123 11.77 -0.95 10.67
N THR A 124 11.66 -0.21 9.57
CA THR A 124 12.80 0.48 8.95
C THR A 124 12.88 1.96 9.31
N ARG A 125 11.79 2.54 9.81
CA ARG A 125 11.59 3.98 10.07
C ARG A 125 11.50 4.86 8.81
N ASP A 126 11.24 4.25 7.66
CA ASP A 126 10.94 4.97 6.42
C ASP A 126 9.43 5.29 6.34
N PRO A 127 9.03 6.36 5.65
CA PRO A 127 7.63 6.73 5.53
C PRO A 127 6.81 5.70 4.72
N ALA A 128 5.50 5.64 4.99
CA ALA A 128 4.55 4.89 4.17
C ALA A 128 3.31 5.71 3.81
N CYS A 129 2.76 5.45 2.64
CA CYS A 129 1.49 5.98 2.18
C CYS A 129 0.62 4.84 1.66
N THR A 130 -0.55 4.62 2.24
CA THR A 130 -1.39 3.46 1.91
C THR A 130 -2.77 3.91 1.43
N VAL A 131 -3.47 3.03 0.71
CA VAL A 131 -4.88 3.22 0.35
C VAL A 131 -5.70 2.09 0.95
N ASN A 132 -6.77 2.43 1.68
CA ASN A 132 -7.68 1.48 2.33
C ASN A 132 -6.94 0.26 2.91
N PRO A 133 -5.95 0.47 3.81
CA PRO A 133 -5.07 -0.62 4.22
C PRO A 133 -5.82 -1.59 5.13
N ALA A 134 -5.68 -2.89 4.88
CA ALA A 134 -6.29 -3.93 5.70
C ALA A 134 -5.70 -3.91 7.12
N PRO A 135 -6.48 -4.27 8.15
CA PRO A 135 -5.99 -4.38 9.52
C PRO A 135 -4.73 -5.23 9.62
N LEU A 136 -3.86 -4.89 10.57
CA LEU A 136 -2.68 -5.71 10.84
C LEU A 136 -3.08 -7.02 11.51
N ILE A 137 -2.45 -8.11 11.10
CA ILE A 137 -2.76 -9.45 11.58
C ILE A 137 -2.25 -9.65 13.01
N GLY A 138 -3.10 -10.22 13.87
CA GLY A 138 -2.67 -10.98 15.03
C GLY A 138 -2.07 -10.21 16.19
N GLY A 139 -2.86 -9.39 16.90
CA GLY A 139 -2.50 -8.84 18.23
C GLY A 139 -1.27 -7.91 18.29
N MET A 140 -0.41 -7.92 17.28
CA MET A 140 0.55 -6.86 16.94
C MET A 140 -0.23 -5.70 16.34
N THR A 141 -1.15 -5.18 17.13
CA THR A 141 -1.60 -3.82 16.93
C THR A 141 -0.39 -2.93 17.19
N LEU A 142 0.27 -2.50 16.12
CA LEU A 142 1.16 -1.35 16.12
C LEU A 142 0.47 -0.07 16.63
N ARG A 143 -0.83 -0.14 16.93
CA ARG A 143 -1.56 0.78 17.79
C ARG A 143 -0.88 1.03 19.15
N SER A 144 -0.06 0.09 19.66
CA SER A 144 0.82 0.34 20.83
C SER A 144 1.96 1.31 20.54
N LEU A 145 2.24 1.62 19.28
CA LEU A 145 3.23 2.60 18.82
C LEU A 145 2.60 3.99 18.52
N GLY A 146 1.33 4.19 18.87
CA GLY A 146 0.66 5.49 18.77
C GLY A 146 0.47 6.00 17.34
N SER A 147 0.19 7.30 17.20
CA SER A 147 0.17 7.97 15.91
C SER A 147 1.57 7.98 15.30
N ASN A 148 1.85 7.08 14.36
CA ASN A 148 3.11 7.12 13.63
C ASN A 148 3.02 8.16 12.51
N ALA A 149 3.54 9.36 12.76
CA ALA A 149 3.47 10.48 11.82
C ALA A 149 4.11 10.21 10.45
N GLN A 150 4.94 9.16 10.32
CA GLN A 150 5.54 8.76 9.05
C GLN A 150 4.61 7.94 8.15
N ILE A 151 3.47 7.46 8.69
CA ILE A 151 2.47 6.66 7.97
C ILE A 151 1.25 7.53 7.68
N THR A 152 0.87 7.62 6.40
CA THR A 152 -0.38 8.24 5.96
C THR A 152 -1.30 7.17 5.37
N ASN A 153 -2.50 7.03 5.91
CA ASN A 153 -3.52 6.12 5.39
C ASN A 153 -4.59 6.93 4.66
N TYR A 154 -4.70 6.78 3.35
CA TYR A 154 -5.82 7.33 2.60
C TYR A 154 -7.02 6.39 2.67
N ILE A 155 -8.10 6.86 3.28
CA ILE A 155 -9.28 6.06 3.57
C ILE A 155 -10.46 6.58 2.77
N ALA A 156 -11.00 5.76 1.87
CA ALA A 156 -12.22 6.07 1.14
C ALA A 156 -13.37 6.29 2.13
N ARG A 157 -14.17 7.34 1.90
CA ARG A 157 -15.37 7.56 2.72
C ARG A 157 -16.30 6.35 2.57
N ASN A 158 -16.83 5.86 3.70
CA ASN A 158 -17.73 4.71 3.81
C ASN A 158 -17.10 3.34 3.50
N GLU A 159 -15.77 3.19 3.40
CA GLU A 159 -15.16 1.86 3.32
C GLU A 159 -15.14 1.19 4.71
N PHE A 160 -15.43 -0.12 4.77
CA PHE A 160 -15.55 -0.85 6.04
C PHE A 160 -14.25 -1.50 6.50
N VAL A 161 -13.38 -1.90 5.58
CA VAL A 161 -12.25 -2.79 5.83
C VAL A 161 -11.24 -2.14 6.77
N SER A 162 -10.82 -0.90 6.51
CA SER A 162 -9.85 -0.21 7.37
C SER A 162 -10.48 0.39 8.64
N SER A 163 -11.82 0.41 8.73
CA SER A 163 -12.56 0.86 9.92
C SER A 163 -12.71 -0.22 11.00
N SER A 164 -12.37 -1.47 10.69
CA SER A 164 -12.50 -2.61 11.59
C SER A 164 -11.46 -2.62 12.74
N PRO A 165 -11.71 -3.33 13.86
CA PRO A 165 -10.74 -3.48 14.94
C PRO A 165 -9.40 -4.04 14.43
N GLY A 166 -8.28 -3.43 14.83
CA GLY A 166 -6.95 -3.79 14.30
C GLY A 166 -6.38 -2.82 13.24
N ARG A 167 -7.01 -1.64 13.08
CA ARG A 167 -6.58 -0.55 12.18
C ARG A 167 -5.06 -0.28 12.19
N ASN A 168 -4.54 0.03 11.01
CA ASN A 168 -3.14 0.45 10.83
C ASN A 168 -2.78 1.70 11.65
N PRO A 169 -1.55 1.79 12.17
CA PRO A 169 -1.05 3.02 12.78
C PRO A 169 -0.94 4.14 11.73
N GLY A 170 -0.89 5.38 12.19
CA GLY A 170 -0.59 6.53 11.34
C GLY A 170 -1.66 7.60 11.34
N THR A 171 -1.54 8.53 10.39
CA THR A 171 -2.49 9.62 10.17
C THR A 171 -3.46 9.25 9.07
N ASP A 172 -4.74 9.29 9.37
CA ASP A 172 -5.78 8.99 8.39
C ASP A 172 -6.22 10.24 7.64
N VAL A 173 -6.29 10.12 6.32
CA VAL A 173 -6.78 11.15 5.40
C VAL A 173 -8.01 10.58 4.70
N VAL A 174 -9.18 11.10 5.04
CA VAL A 174 -10.44 10.67 4.41
C VAL A 174 -10.52 11.26 3.00
N VAL A 175 -10.73 10.42 2.00
CA VAL A 175 -10.83 10.80 0.59
C VAL A 175 -12.21 10.47 0.03
N PRO A 176 -12.67 11.19 -1.01
CA PRO A 176 -13.94 10.87 -1.68
C PRO A 176 -13.94 9.45 -2.24
N SER A 177 -15.11 8.82 -2.26
CA SER A 177 -15.32 7.52 -2.90
C SER A 177 -16.45 7.61 -3.91
N ALA A 178 -16.41 6.77 -4.96
CA ALA A 178 -17.46 6.67 -5.97
C ALA A 178 -18.63 5.74 -5.57
N GLY A 179 -18.46 4.89 -4.55
CA GLY A 179 -19.54 4.01 -4.09
C GLY A 179 -20.55 4.73 -3.19
N GLY A 180 -21.67 4.04 -2.96
CA GLY A 180 -22.76 4.52 -2.12
C GLY A 180 -22.64 4.04 -0.67
N THR A 181 -23.59 4.47 0.18
CA THR A 181 -23.64 4.18 1.64
C THR A 181 -23.58 2.69 2.02
N PHE A 182 -23.75 1.77 1.07
CA PHE A 182 -23.70 0.31 1.28
C PHE A 182 -22.67 -0.41 0.39
N SER A 183 -21.82 0.33 -0.34
CA SER A 183 -20.88 -0.20 -1.34
C SER A 183 -19.47 -0.42 -0.77
N PHE A 184 -19.38 -0.92 0.48
CA PHE A 184 -18.13 -1.02 1.24
C PHE A 184 -16.96 -1.65 0.47
N PHE A 185 -17.19 -2.74 -0.26
CA PHE A 185 -16.16 -3.42 -1.06
C PHE A 185 -15.82 -2.67 -2.35
N THR A 186 -16.80 -1.98 -2.95
CA THR A 186 -16.55 -1.11 -4.10
C THR A 186 -15.69 0.07 -3.67
N ASP A 187 -16.02 0.70 -2.54
CA ASP A 187 -15.26 1.82 -1.95
C ASP A 187 -13.85 1.42 -1.54
N HIS A 188 -13.63 0.13 -1.27
CA HIS A 188 -12.31 -0.43 -1.03
C HIS A 188 -11.42 -0.35 -2.27
N SER A 189 -11.98 -0.54 -3.47
CA SER A 189 -11.19 -0.63 -4.71
C SER A 189 -10.46 0.67 -5.06
N LEU A 190 -9.24 0.54 -5.61
CA LEU A 190 -8.45 1.69 -6.05
C LEU A 190 -9.18 2.57 -7.07
N SER A 191 -10.00 2.00 -7.94
CA SER A 191 -10.77 2.75 -8.94
C SER A 191 -11.85 3.64 -8.31
N ALA A 192 -12.45 3.21 -7.19
CA ALA A 192 -13.47 3.98 -6.48
C ALA A 192 -12.87 5.07 -5.57
N VAL A 193 -11.66 4.86 -5.06
CA VAL A 193 -10.94 5.83 -4.21
C VAL A 193 -10.56 7.06 -5.02
N ALA A 194 -10.94 8.26 -4.56
CA ALA A 194 -10.66 9.54 -5.22
C ALA A 194 -10.96 9.46 -6.74
N PRO A 195 -12.24 9.28 -7.13
CA PRO A 195 -12.60 8.88 -8.49
C PRO A 195 -12.27 9.93 -9.56
N ASN A 196 -12.13 11.19 -9.17
CA ASN A 196 -11.67 12.27 -10.05
C ASN A 196 -10.18 12.16 -10.43
N ILE A 197 -9.43 11.26 -9.80
CA ILE A 197 -8.03 10.98 -10.11
C ILE A 197 -7.97 9.62 -10.84
N PRO A 198 -7.76 9.59 -12.17
CA PRO A 198 -7.72 8.35 -12.92
C PRO A 198 -6.50 7.49 -12.56
N LEU A 199 -6.56 6.21 -12.90
CA LEU A 199 -5.41 5.30 -12.72
C LEU A 199 -4.33 5.55 -13.78
N PRO A 200 -3.06 5.24 -13.49
CA PRO A 200 -1.98 5.36 -14.46
C PRO A 200 -2.21 4.49 -15.69
N ARG A 201 -1.73 4.94 -16.85
CA ARG A 201 -1.78 4.17 -18.10
C ARG A 201 -0.40 3.67 -18.44
N LYS A 202 -0.28 2.38 -18.73
CA LYS A 202 0.95 1.80 -19.26
C LYS A 202 1.30 2.48 -20.59
N ILE A 203 2.58 2.80 -20.79
CA ILE A 203 3.11 3.39 -22.02
C ILE A 203 4.20 2.48 -22.57
N ASN A 204 4.31 2.48 -23.90
CA ASN A 204 5.33 1.73 -24.64
C ASN A 204 6.68 2.46 -24.60
#